data_AF-A0A7G8BE88-F1
#
_entry.id   AF-A0A7G8BE88-F1
#
_cell.length_a   1.000
_cell.length_b   1.000
_cell.length_c   1.000
_cell.angle_alpha   90.00
_cell.angle_beta   90.00
_cell.angle_gamma   90.00
#
_symmetry.space_group_name_H-M   'P 1'
#
loop_
_entity.id
_entity.type
_entity.pdbx_description
1 polymer ?
#
loop_
_entity_poly.entity_id
_entity_poly.type
_entity_poly.pdbx_seq_one_letter_code
_entity_poly.pdbx_strand_id
1 'polypeptide(L)'
;MQQIIERLIDVERFNMGQLSRAAWPLVERHELTRVHLDALKEGLGEHYEELRDIILRHAFLIELVKVPKIESTKFRVRWYEQLAGDQRECSFDECLAIAAELLTELGPWLETENHRELFSLSCDEKLFAYEAPLDYREVPAKDDHSTRIHRLGNLGWIYDELMLRTLKLRRFLCEPETSPDVEFFKAVLDGKIKVKTYLTDRAQTGPYKTNREKRWETHPHSVQFATRRTAMEIEYVLVTQLCAFEGFPPAARETLQREGILPADLKTFRCPVTQEPMSFPVFRDALLNPQHGKSSFQVGHLNPLKLDEPGNDVFGHTADNISWISEDGNRIQGSLSLTTVRQLLRKIAANYEELHLV
;
A
#
# COMPACT_ATOMS: atom_id res chain seq x y z
N MET A 1 21.34 -19.64 12.29
CA MET A 1 20.07 -19.13 11.74
C MET A 1 20.26 -18.53 10.35
N GLN A 2 21.20 -17.59 10.16
CA GLN A 2 21.53 -16.97 8.87
C GLN A 2 21.62 -17.96 7.69
N GLN A 3 22.51 -18.97 7.76
CA GLN A 3 22.71 -19.96 6.69
C GLN A 3 21.42 -20.74 6.33
N ILE A 4 20.53 -20.97 7.29
CA ILE A 4 19.24 -21.65 7.06
C ILE A 4 18.32 -20.75 6.24
N ILE A 5 18.25 -19.47 6.62
CA ILE A 5 17.44 -18.46 5.92
C ILE A 5 17.92 -18.29 4.49
N GLU A 6 19.23 -18.09 4.29
CA GLU A 6 19.85 -17.94 2.97
C GLU A 6 19.53 -19.13 2.06
N ARG A 7 19.74 -20.36 2.55
CA ARG A 7 19.47 -21.59 1.80
C ARG A 7 18.01 -21.74 1.40
N LEU A 8 17.07 -21.35 2.27
CA LEU A 8 15.63 -21.50 2.00
C LEU A 8 15.04 -20.40 1.13
N ILE A 9 15.74 -19.28 0.98
CA ILE A 9 15.37 -18.18 0.06
C ILE A 9 16.00 -18.40 -1.32
N ASP A 10 17.21 -18.97 -1.38
CA ASP A 10 17.91 -19.27 -2.62
C ASP A 10 17.40 -20.55 -3.30
N VAL A 11 16.08 -20.64 -3.42
CA VAL A 11 15.38 -21.68 -4.18
C VAL A 11 14.62 -21.03 -5.34
N GLU A 12 14.18 -21.85 -6.30
CA GLU A 12 13.40 -21.36 -7.44
C GLU A 12 12.02 -20.82 -6.98
N ARG A 13 11.34 -21.57 -6.11
CA ARG A 13 10.02 -21.24 -5.57
C ARG A 13 10.11 -21.11 -4.05
N PHE A 14 10.09 -19.87 -3.58
CA PHE A 14 10.09 -19.56 -2.15
C PHE A 14 8.80 -20.05 -1.47
N ASN A 15 8.92 -20.59 -0.26
CA ASN A 15 7.80 -21.02 0.58
C ASN A 15 8.00 -20.51 2.01
N MET A 16 7.18 -19.55 2.44
CA MET A 16 7.28 -18.99 3.79
C MET A 16 7.07 -20.03 4.88
N GLY A 17 6.11 -20.96 4.71
CA GLY A 17 5.86 -22.00 5.72
C GLY A 17 7.08 -22.90 5.97
N GLN A 18 7.87 -23.20 4.93
CA GLN A 18 9.14 -23.91 5.09
C GLN A 18 10.19 -23.08 5.81
N LEU A 19 10.32 -21.79 5.47
CA LEU A 19 11.20 -20.86 6.17
C LEU A 19 10.83 -20.74 7.64
N SER A 20 9.55 -20.51 7.93
CA SER A 20 8.97 -20.35 9.26
C SER A 20 9.26 -21.58 10.14
N ARG A 21 8.93 -22.78 9.66
CA ARG A 21 9.21 -24.03 10.41
C ARG A 21 10.70 -24.26 10.70
N ALA A 22 11.60 -23.80 9.84
CA ALA A 22 13.05 -24.04 9.99
C ALA A 22 13.78 -22.95 10.77
N ALA A 23 13.43 -21.68 10.55
CA ALA A 23 14.11 -20.53 11.14
C ALA A 23 13.47 -20.09 12.46
N TRP A 24 12.13 -20.14 12.58
CA TRP A 24 11.43 -19.64 13.76
C TRP A 24 11.83 -20.33 15.07
N PRO A 25 12.04 -21.67 15.15
CA PRO A 25 12.50 -22.29 16.39
C PRO A 25 13.85 -21.77 16.89
N LEU A 26 14.67 -21.20 16.00
CA LEU A 26 15.94 -20.56 16.36
C LEU A 26 15.71 -19.14 16.90
N VAL A 27 14.75 -18.40 16.32
CA VAL A 27 14.27 -17.13 16.87
C VAL A 27 13.72 -17.36 18.27
N GLU A 28 12.89 -18.39 18.50
CA GLU A 28 12.28 -18.59 19.82
C GLU A 28 13.28 -18.90 20.94
N ARG A 29 14.40 -19.52 20.59
CA ARG A 29 15.45 -19.92 21.55
C ARG A 29 16.53 -18.86 21.72
N HIS A 30 16.53 -17.81 20.90
CA HIS A 30 17.55 -16.79 20.95
C HIS A 30 17.41 -15.93 22.21
N GLU A 31 18.54 -15.54 22.80
CA GLU A 31 18.56 -14.83 24.09
C GLU A 31 17.84 -13.48 24.05
N LEU A 32 17.91 -12.78 22.91
CA LEU A 32 17.28 -11.47 22.70
C LEU A 32 15.74 -11.52 22.59
N THR A 33 15.17 -12.66 22.24
CA THR A 33 13.75 -12.77 21.83
C THR A 33 12.94 -13.65 22.78
N ARG A 34 13.56 -14.65 23.43
CA ARG A 34 12.86 -15.66 24.25
C ARG A 34 12.01 -15.05 25.36
N VAL A 35 12.45 -13.95 25.96
CA VAL A 35 11.84 -13.35 27.17
C VAL A 35 10.39 -12.90 26.94
N HIS A 36 10.00 -12.60 25.70
CA HIS A 36 8.70 -12.00 25.39
C HIS A 36 7.72 -12.97 24.71
N LEU A 37 8.19 -14.13 24.25
CA LEU A 37 7.42 -14.98 23.34
C LEU A 37 6.31 -15.78 24.01
N ASP A 38 6.50 -16.23 25.25
CA ASP A 38 5.48 -17.05 25.92
C ASP A 38 4.19 -16.27 26.17
N ALA A 39 4.31 -15.01 26.61
CA ALA A 39 3.16 -14.11 26.76
C ALA A 39 2.47 -13.79 25.42
N LEU A 40 3.25 -13.59 24.35
CA LEU A 40 2.71 -13.34 23.01
C LEU A 40 1.99 -14.57 22.43
N LYS A 41 2.51 -15.78 22.66
CA LYS A 41 1.86 -17.03 22.25
C LYS A 41 0.48 -17.17 22.86
N GLU A 42 0.38 -16.92 24.16
CA GLU A 42 -0.89 -16.99 24.89
C GLU A 42 -1.85 -15.88 24.45
N GLY A 43 -1.37 -14.64 24.36
CA GLY A 43 -2.20 -13.47 24.05
C GLY A 43 -2.72 -13.42 22.61
N LEU A 44 -1.96 -13.94 21.64
CA LEU A 44 -2.34 -13.89 20.22
C LEU A 44 -3.17 -15.10 19.75
N GLY A 45 -3.12 -16.21 20.48
CA GLY A 45 -3.87 -17.42 20.12
C GLY A 45 -3.59 -17.87 18.68
N GLU A 46 -4.63 -17.92 17.85
CA GLU A 46 -4.51 -18.34 16.45
C GLU A 46 -3.62 -17.42 15.61
N HIS A 47 -3.58 -16.12 15.92
CA HIS A 47 -2.75 -15.14 15.20
C HIS A 47 -1.25 -15.24 15.51
N TYR A 48 -0.85 -16.11 16.45
CA TYR A 48 0.57 -16.31 16.74
C TYR A 48 1.31 -16.87 15.52
N GLU A 49 0.65 -17.71 14.70
CA GLU A 49 1.29 -18.29 13.52
C GLU A 49 1.64 -17.22 12.49
N GLU A 50 0.73 -16.27 12.27
CA GLU A 50 0.91 -15.09 11.43
C GLU A 50 2.05 -14.22 11.95
N LEU A 51 2.15 -14.01 13.27
CA LEU A 51 3.24 -13.22 13.85
C LEU A 51 4.60 -13.77 13.43
N ARG A 52 4.79 -15.10 13.45
CA ARG A 52 6.08 -15.72 13.04
C ARG A 52 6.46 -15.31 11.63
N ASP A 53 5.50 -15.42 10.71
CA ASP A 53 5.70 -15.12 9.31
C ASP A 53 5.88 -13.61 9.08
N ILE A 54 5.16 -12.77 9.84
CA ILE A 54 5.30 -11.30 9.85
C ILE A 54 6.72 -10.92 10.27
N ILE A 55 7.19 -11.38 11.42
CA ILE A 55 8.54 -11.04 11.91
C ILE A 55 9.61 -11.48 10.91
N LEU A 56 9.52 -12.72 10.40
CA LEU A 56 10.45 -13.22 9.39
C LEU A 56 10.42 -12.36 8.12
N ARG A 57 9.22 -12.08 7.60
CA ARG A 57 9.00 -11.30 6.38
C ARG A 57 9.55 -9.88 6.48
N HIS A 58 9.31 -9.21 7.60
CA HIS A 58 9.54 -7.77 7.71
C HIS A 58 10.95 -7.46 8.21
N ALA A 59 11.50 -8.26 9.12
CA ALA A 59 12.85 -8.03 9.66
C ALA A 59 13.96 -8.61 8.78
N PHE A 60 13.78 -9.81 8.20
CA PHE A 60 14.88 -10.49 7.50
C PHE A 60 14.78 -10.42 5.98
N LEU A 61 13.56 -10.27 5.44
CA LEU A 61 13.31 -10.38 4.02
C LEU A 61 13.01 -9.03 3.36
N ILE A 62 13.27 -9.00 2.06
CA ILE A 62 12.87 -7.97 1.12
C ILE A 62 12.42 -8.65 -0.16
N GLU A 63 11.43 -8.07 -0.83
CA GLU A 63 11.01 -8.53 -2.15
C GLU A 63 11.52 -7.54 -3.21
N LEU A 64 12.51 -7.99 -4.01
CA LEU A 64 13.20 -7.14 -4.97
C LEU A 64 12.80 -7.48 -6.40
N VAL A 65 12.72 -6.46 -7.26
CA VAL A 65 12.69 -6.65 -8.72
C VAL A 65 13.93 -7.42 -9.18
N LYS A 66 13.73 -8.44 -10.01
CA LYS A 66 14.83 -9.20 -10.63
C LYS A 66 15.58 -8.32 -11.61
N VAL A 67 16.88 -8.15 -11.41
CA VAL A 67 17.80 -7.54 -12.39
C VAL A 67 18.58 -8.62 -13.14
N PRO A 68 18.98 -8.37 -14.41
CA PRO A 68 18.81 -7.12 -15.16
C PRO A 68 17.46 -6.99 -15.90
N LYS A 69 16.67 -8.07 -16.01
CA LYS A 69 15.48 -8.13 -16.89
C LYS A 69 14.26 -7.33 -16.40
N ILE A 70 14.15 -7.06 -15.10
CA ILE A 70 13.09 -6.26 -14.46
C ILE A 70 11.69 -6.75 -14.85
N GLU A 71 11.48 -8.07 -14.77
CA GLU A 71 10.25 -8.73 -15.24
C GLU A 71 9.31 -9.17 -14.11
N SER A 72 9.86 -9.53 -12.96
CA SER A 72 9.15 -10.03 -11.78
C SER A 72 9.93 -9.69 -10.51
N THR A 73 9.30 -9.88 -9.35
CA THR A 73 9.95 -9.78 -8.04
C THR A 73 10.44 -11.14 -7.54
N LYS A 74 11.36 -11.15 -6.56
CA LYS A 74 11.73 -12.35 -5.81
C LYS A 74 12.13 -11.96 -4.38
N PHE A 75 11.76 -12.81 -3.43
CA PHE A 75 12.25 -12.72 -2.06
C PHE A 75 13.78 -12.84 -1.99
N ARG A 76 14.39 -11.99 -1.18
CA ARG A 76 15.81 -11.94 -0.84
C ARG A 76 15.96 -11.62 0.65
N VAL A 77 17.14 -11.92 1.18
CA VAL A 77 17.58 -11.43 2.50
C VAL A 77 17.99 -9.96 2.41
N ARG A 78 17.94 -9.24 3.54
CA ARG A 78 18.36 -7.84 3.63
C ARG A 78 19.87 -7.61 3.45
N TRP A 79 20.69 -8.64 3.68
CA TRP A 79 22.15 -8.64 3.46
C TRP A 79 22.52 -9.28 2.11
N TYR A 80 21.62 -9.23 1.13
CA TYR A 80 21.90 -9.78 -0.19
C TYR A 80 22.91 -8.89 -0.93
N GLU A 81 23.88 -9.48 -1.62
CA GLU A 81 25.00 -8.77 -2.27
C GLU A 81 24.54 -7.62 -3.20
N GLN A 82 23.39 -7.77 -3.88
CA GLN A 82 22.85 -6.71 -4.74
C GLN A 82 22.45 -5.43 -3.98
N LEU A 83 22.27 -5.52 -2.66
CA LEU A 83 21.99 -4.39 -1.79
C LEU A 83 23.25 -3.76 -1.21
N ALA A 84 24.46 -4.23 -1.54
CA ALA A 84 25.68 -3.64 -1.00
C ALA A 84 25.75 -2.12 -1.27
N GLY A 85 25.74 -1.32 -0.20
CA GLY A 85 25.72 0.15 -0.26
C GLY A 85 24.36 0.77 -0.57
N ASP A 86 23.29 -0.02 -0.63
CA ASP A 86 21.90 0.44 -0.77
C ASP A 86 21.31 0.78 0.61
N GLN A 87 20.48 1.83 0.71
CA GLN A 87 19.83 2.23 1.97
C GLN A 87 18.88 1.17 2.53
N ARG A 88 18.54 0.12 1.77
CA ARG A 88 17.70 -1.00 2.20
C ARG A 88 18.50 -2.19 2.73
N GLU A 89 19.83 -2.16 2.60
CA GLU A 89 20.73 -3.19 3.13
C GLU A 89 20.64 -3.25 4.65
N CYS A 90 20.71 -4.45 5.22
CA CYS A 90 20.87 -4.63 6.66
C CYS A 90 21.54 -5.96 6.94
N SER A 91 22.48 -5.97 7.89
CA SER A 91 23.19 -7.19 8.27
C SER A 91 22.27 -8.17 8.98
N PHE A 92 22.65 -9.46 9.00
CA PHE A 92 21.89 -10.48 9.72
C PHE A 92 21.72 -10.15 11.21
N ASP A 93 22.79 -9.73 11.88
CA ASP A 93 22.77 -9.44 13.32
C ASP A 93 21.85 -8.25 13.65
N GLU A 94 21.84 -7.23 12.80
CA GLU A 94 20.94 -6.09 12.99
C GLU A 94 19.49 -6.45 12.65
N CYS A 95 19.23 -7.27 11.63
CA CYS A 95 17.90 -7.83 11.39
C CYS A 95 17.38 -8.64 12.59
N LEU A 96 18.27 -9.38 13.27
CA LEU A 96 17.92 -10.12 14.47
C LEU A 96 17.61 -9.19 15.65
N ALA A 97 18.37 -8.09 15.81
CA ALA A 97 18.08 -7.06 16.79
C ALA A 97 16.74 -6.36 16.52
N ILE A 98 16.43 -6.03 15.25
CA ILE A 98 15.13 -5.50 14.83
C ILE A 98 14.01 -6.49 15.19
N ALA A 99 14.17 -7.78 14.88
CA ALA A 99 13.18 -8.79 15.22
C ALA A 99 12.93 -8.88 16.74
N ALA A 100 13.99 -8.76 17.55
CA ALA A 100 13.87 -8.72 19.00
C ALA A 100 13.15 -7.46 19.51
N GLU A 101 13.46 -6.29 18.94
CA GLU A 101 12.77 -5.03 19.25
C GLU A 101 11.28 -5.14 18.94
N LEU A 102 10.91 -5.61 17.74
CA LEU A 102 9.51 -5.80 17.36
C LEU A 102 8.76 -6.75 18.31
N LEU A 103 9.37 -7.87 18.69
CA LEU A 103 8.75 -8.82 19.64
C LEU A 103 8.61 -8.22 21.04
N THR A 104 9.58 -7.41 21.48
CA THR A 104 9.55 -6.75 22.78
C THR A 104 8.46 -5.68 22.84
N GLU A 105 8.32 -4.90 21.78
CA GLU A 105 7.33 -3.81 21.70
C GLU A 105 5.90 -4.31 21.53
N LEU A 106 5.69 -5.47 20.90
CA LEU A 106 4.35 -5.94 20.53
C LEU A 106 3.43 -6.13 21.74
N GLY A 107 3.92 -6.74 22.83
CA GLY A 107 3.10 -7.01 24.01
C GLY A 107 2.47 -5.74 24.59
N PRO A 108 3.28 -4.76 25.03
CA PRO A 108 2.79 -3.46 25.47
C PRO A 108 1.95 -2.73 24.42
N TRP A 109 2.33 -2.80 23.14
CA TRP A 109 1.59 -2.16 22.07
C TRP A 109 0.16 -2.72 21.94
N LEU A 110 -0.02 -4.03 22.14
CA LEU A 110 -1.33 -4.71 22.17
C LEU A 110 -2.13 -4.47 23.46
N GLU A 111 -1.65 -3.71 24.45
CA GLU A 111 -2.47 -3.38 25.63
C GLU A 111 -3.59 -2.38 25.28
N THR A 112 -3.44 -1.64 24.18
CA THR A 112 -4.46 -0.72 23.66
C THR A 112 -5.48 -1.45 22.79
N GLU A 113 -6.78 -1.26 23.04
CA GLU A 113 -7.87 -1.97 22.34
C GLU A 113 -7.84 -1.76 20.83
N ASN A 114 -7.74 -0.50 20.38
CA ASN A 114 -7.68 -0.19 18.95
C ASN A 114 -6.44 -0.78 18.26
N HIS A 115 -5.32 -0.96 18.98
CA HIS A 115 -4.12 -1.60 18.44
C HIS A 115 -4.33 -3.10 18.24
N ARG A 116 -4.99 -3.78 19.21
CA ARG A 116 -5.38 -5.18 19.05
C ARG A 116 -6.33 -5.38 17.88
N GLU A 117 -7.32 -4.51 17.77
CA GLU A 117 -8.27 -4.53 16.66
C GLU A 117 -7.54 -4.32 15.32
N LEU A 118 -6.65 -3.31 15.24
CA LEU A 118 -5.84 -3.06 14.04
C LEU A 118 -4.99 -4.28 13.65
N PHE A 119 -4.37 -4.94 14.63
CA PHE A 119 -3.56 -6.14 14.40
C PHE A 119 -4.40 -7.30 13.87
N SER A 120 -5.51 -7.63 14.55
CA SER A 120 -6.42 -8.71 14.14
C SER A 120 -6.99 -8.45 12.75
N LEU A 121 -7.48 -7.22 12.48
CA LEU A 121 -7.97 -6.84 11.14
C LEU A 121 -6.87 -6.92 10.07
N SER A 122 -5.62 -6.59 10.40
CA SER A 122 -4.50 -6.75 9.46
C SER A 122 -4.20 -8.23 9.17
N CYS A 123 -4.51 -9.11 10.11
CA CYS A 123 -4.41 -10.55 9.94
C CYS A 123 -5.57 -11.13 9.10
N ASP A 124 -6.77 -10.63 9.28
CA ASP A 124 -7.98 -11.19 8.66
C ASP A 124 -8.22 -10.61 7.26
N GLU A 125 -8.06 -9.30 7.12
CA GLU A 125 -8.47 -8.56 5.92
C GLU A 125 -7.32 -8.31 4.96
N LYS A 126 -6.40 -9.27 4.78
CA LYS A 126 -5.14 -9.09 4.01
C LYS A 126 -5.37 -8.88 2.51
N LEU A 127 -4.74 -7.85 1.90
CA LEU A 127 -4.55 -7.77 0.43
C LEU A 127 -3.24 -8.44 -0.02
N PHE A 128 -2.26 -8.51 0.89
CA PHE A 128 -0.99 -9.18 0.67
C PHE A 128 -0.72 -10.23 1.74
N ALA A 129 -0.01 -11.28 1.35
CA ALA A 129 0.56 -12.18 2.33
C ALA A 129 1.45 -11.39 3.31
N TYR A 130 1.28 -11.70 4.60
CA TYR A 130 2.04 -11.13 5.72
C TYR A 130 1.85 -9.62 5.90
N GLU A 131 0.68 -9.08 5.52
CA GLU A 131 0.29 -7.73 5.90
C GLU A 131 0.20 -7.60 7.42
N ALA A 132 0.68 -6.47 7.94
CA ALA A 132 0.78 -6.19 9.37
C ALA A 132 0.89 -4.68 9.58
N PRO A 133 0.53 -4.15 10.77
CA PRO A 133 0.72 -2.75 11.12
C PRO A 133 2.19 -2.44 11.48
N LEU A 134 3.10 -2.82 10.58
CA LEU A 134 4.53 -2.52 10.64
C LEU A 134 4.88 -1.52 9.56
N ASP A 135 5.65 -0.49 9.88
CA ASP A 135 6.15 0.45 8.87
C ASP A 135 7.45 1.10 9.33
N TYR A 136 8.09 1.84 8.42
CA TYR A 136 9.22 2.68 8.78
C TYR A 136 8.73 3.94 9.49
N ARG A 137 9.33 4.24 10.65
CA ARG A 137 9.05 5.44 11.46
C ARG A 137 9.53 6.70 10.75
N GLU A 138 10.70 6.61 10.13
CA GLU A 138 11.36 7.69 9.39
C GLU A 138 11.76 7.23 7.98
N VAL A 139 11.63 8.15 7.02
CA VAL A 139 12.14 7.99 5.65
C VAL A 139 13.36 8.91 5.50
N PRO A 140 14.49 8.43 4.94
CA PRO A 140 15.64 9.28 4.68
C PRO A 140 15.25 10.52 3.85
N ALA A 141 15.84 11.67 4.17
CA ALA A 141 15.65 12.88 3.39
C ALA A 141 16.12 12.66 1.93
N LYS A 142 15.60 13.46 0.99
CA LYS A 142 15.92 13.32 -0.44
C LYS A 142 17.42 13.49 -0.74
N ASP A 143 18.12 14.30 0.05
CA ASP A 143 19.55 14.57 -0.03
C ASP A 143 20.41 13.65 0.86
N ASP A 144 19.79 12.82 1.70
CA ASP A 144 20.47 11.85 2.55
C ASP A 144 20.59 10.49 1.84
N HIS A 145 21.79 10.23 1.30
CA HIS A 145 22.16 8.98 0.66
C HIS A 145 22.86 7.97 1.57
N SER A 146 22.97 8.27 2.86
CA SER A 146 23.76 7.48 3.81
C SER A 146 22.91 6.72 4.83
N THR A 147 21.79 7.30 5.26
CA THR A 147 20.95 6.69 6.28
C THR A 147 20.17 5.53 5.71
N ARG A 148 20.36 4.33 6.25
CA ARG A 148 19.61 3.15 5.85
C ARG A 148 18.18 3.22 6.35
N ILE A 149 17.19 2.97 5.49
CA ILE A 149 15.79 2.92 5.89
C ILE A 149 15.49 1.68 6.75
N HIS A 150 16.13 0.55 6.45
CA HIS A 150 16.00 -0.67 7.23
C HIS A 150 17.13 -0.76 8.26
N ARG A 151 16.87 -0.27 9.48
CA ARG A 151 17.82 -0.19 10.58
C ARG A 151 17.11 -0.37 11.93
N LEU A 152 17.85 -0.75 12.96
CA LEU A 152 17.34 -0.83 14.33
C LEU A 152 16.70 0.50 14.75
N GLY A 153 15.55 0.45 15.41
CA GLY A 153 14.80 1.63 15.83
C GLY A 153 13.96 2.29 14.73
N ASN A 154 14.09 1.92 13.46
CA ASN A 154 13.30 2.54 12.37
C ASN A 154 12.12 1.69 11.88
N LEU A 155 12.15 0.36 12.01
CA LEU A 155 10.99 -0.50 11.72
C LEU A 155 10.23 -0.73 13.02
N GLY A 156 8.94 -0.43 13.06
CA GLY A 156 8.15 -0.56 14.29
C GLY A 156 6.68 -0.84 14.06
N TRP A 157 5.97 -1.18 15.14
CA TRP A 157 4.51 -1.26 15.16
C TRP A 157 3.91 0.13 15.12
N ILE A 158 2.96 0.34 14.22
CA ILE A 158 2.36 1.64 13.95
C ILE A 158 0.85 1.54 14.14
N TYR A 159 0.31 2.44 14.95
CA TYR A 159 -1.11 2.71 14.99
C TYR A 159 -1.40 4.00 14.26
N ASP A 160 -2.40 3.94 13.40
CA ASP A 160 -2.99 5.09 12.75
C ASP A 160 -4.50 4.85 12.63
N GLU A 161 -5.30 5.85 13.03
CA GLU A 161 -6.76 5.76 13.03
C GLU A 161 -7.31 5.50 11.62
N LEU A 162 -6.66 6.06 10.60
CA LEU A 162 -7.07 5.85 9.22
C LEU A 162 -6.76 4.42 8.76
N MET A 163 -5.62 3.84 9.15
CA MET A 163 -5.34 2.42 8.87
C MET A 163 -6.43 1.51 9.44
N LEU A 164 -6.85 1.77 10.68
CA LEU A 164 -7.94 1.01 11.32
C LEU A 164 -9.25 1.16 10.53
N ARG A 165 -9.61 2.40 10.15
CA ARG A 165 -10.79 2.67 9.32
C ARG A 165 -10.72 2.01 7.95
N THR A 166 -9.55 1.98 7.31
CA THR A 166 -9.34 1.31 6.02
C THR A 166 -9.66 -0.18 6.10
N LEU A 167 -9.18 -0.86 7.15
CA LEU A 167 -9.43 -2.29 7.31
C LEU A 167 -10.89 -2.58 7.70
N LYS A 168 -11.51 -1.75 8.55
CA LYS A 168 -12.94 -1.84 8.83
C LYS A 168 -13.79 -1.67 7.57
N LEU A 169 -13.41 -0.71 6.72
CA LEU A 169 -14.04 -0.48 5.42
C LEU A 169 -13.87 -1.69 4.49
N ARG A 170 -12.68 -2.29 4.47
CA ARG A 170 -12.38 -3.51 3.71
C ARG A 170 -13.26 -4.68 4.16
N ARG A 171 -13.33 -4.95 5.47
CA ARG A 171 -14.21 -5.98 6.07
C ARG A 171 -15.65 -5.77 5.64
N PHE A 172 -16.20 -4.59 5.92
CA PHE A 172 -17.60 -4.25 5.61
C PHE A 172 -17.93 -4.47 4.11
N LEU A 173 -17.02 -4.10 3.22
CA LEU A 173 -17.26 -4.17 1.77
C LEU A 173 -16.96 -5.55 1.18
N CYS A 174 -16.30 -6.46 1.90
CA CYS A 174 -15.90 -7.78 1.38
C CYS A 174 -16.62 -8.96 2.05
N GLU A 175 -17.32 -8.73 3.16
CA GLU A 175 -18.13 -9.75 3.84
C GLU A 175 -19.53 -9.88 3.20
N PRO A 176 -20.01 -11.11 2.92
CA PRO A 176 -21.36 -11.36 2.38
C PRO A 176 -22.50 -10.74 3.17
N GLU A 177 -22.34 -10.63 4.49
CA GLU A 177 -23.38 -10.21 5.41
C GLU A 177 -23.60 -8.68 5.40
N THR A 178 -22.55 -7.91 5.10
CA THR A 178 -22.56 -6.44 5.20
C THR A 178 -22.41 -5.75 3.86
N SER A 179 -21.71 -6.38 2.91
CA SER A 179 -21.34 -5.71 1.67
C SER A 179 -22.54 -5.45 0.77
N PRO A 180 -22.64 -4.27 0.16
CA PRO A 180 -23.61 -4.02 -0.89
C PRO A 180 -23.30 -4.78 -2.20
N ASP A 181 -22.04 -5.18 -2.42
CA ASP A 181 -21.60 -5.94 -3.60
C ASP A 181 -20.21 -6.57 -3.38
N VAL A 182 -20.18 -7.76 -2.77
CA VAL A 182 -18.92 -8.47 -2.45
C VAL A 182 -18.07 -8.72 -3.69
N GLU A 183 -18.69 -9.13 -4.79
CA GLU A 183 -17.98 -9.50 -6.02
C GLU A 183 -17.27 -8.29 -6.61
N PHE A 184 -17.96 -7.15 -6.70
CA PHE A 184 -17.38 -5.89 -7.13
C PHE A 184 -16.21 -5.47 -6.25
N PHE A 185 -16.39 -5.48 -4.92
CA PHE A 185 -15.36 -4.96 -4.01
C PHE A 185 -14.12 -5.83 -3.96
N LYS A 186 -14.26 -7.16 -3.98
CA LYS A 186 -13.11 -8.06 -4.12
C LYS A 186 -12.37 -7.83 -5.44
N ALA A 187 -13.10 -7.67 -6.55
CA ALA A 187 -12.52 -7.41 -7.86
C ALA A 187 -11.79 -6.06 -7.95
N VAL A 188 -12.38 -4.97 -7.42
CA VAL A 188 -11.78 -3.63 -7.50
C VAL A 188 -10.56 -3.51 -6.57
N LEU A 189 -10.62 -4.14 -5.39
CA LEU A 189 -9.51 -4.17 -4.46
C LEU A 189 -8.31 -4.91 -5.06
N ASP A 190 -8.48 -6.14 -5.54
CA ASP A 190 -7.35 -6.92 -6.08
C ASP A 190 -6.85 -6.40 -7.43
N GLY A 191 -7.77 -6.03 -8.34
CA GLY A 191 -7.42 -5.69 -9.72
C GLY A 191 -6.96 -4.25 -9.93
N LYS A 192 -7.46 -3.29 -9.14
CA LYS A 192 -7.20 -1.86 -9.34
C LYS A 192 -6.51 -1.20 -8.15
N ILE A 193 -7.14 -1.24 -6.97
CA ILE A 193 -6.63 -0.52 -5.78
C ILE A 193 -5.28 -1.09 -5.36
N LYS A 194 -5.18 -2.40 -5.13
CA LYS A 194 -3.94 -3.10 -4.78
C LYS A 194 -2.79 -2.74 -5.72
N VAL A 195 -3.04 -2.79 -7.03
CA VAL A 195 -2.04 -2.53 -8.07
C VAL A 195 -1.61 -1.07 -8.11
N LYS A 196 -2.52 -0.12 -7.89
CA LYS A 196 -2.25 1.32 -8.04
C LYS A 196 -1.70 1.96 -6.77
N THR A 197 -2.15 1.46 -5.64
CA THR A 197 -1.82 1.97 -4.31
C THR A 197 -0.55 1.34 -3.77
N TYR A 198 -0.43 0.01 -3.79
CA TYR A 198 0.64 -0.66 -3.05
C TYR A 198 1.82 -1.09 -3.92
N LEU A 199 1.60 -1.21 -5.23
CA LEU A 199 2.63 -1.64 -6.17
C LEU A 199 3.15 -0.46 -6.98
N THR A 200 4.46 -0.42 -7.22
CA THR A 200 5.08 0.56 -8.12
C THR A 200 4.56 0.40 -9.54
N ASP A 201 4.51 1.48 -10.29
CA ASP A 201 4.38 1.36 -11.75
C ASP A 201 5.63 0.71 -12.37
N ARG A 202 5.52 0.36 -13.66
CA ARG A 202 6.67 -0.14 -14.43
C ARG A 202 7.52 1.04 -14.87
N ALA A 203 8.71 1.18 -14.27
CA ALA A 203 9.72 2.16 -14.66
C ALA A 203 10.98 1.42 -15.15
N GLN A 204 11.18 1.41 -16.47
CA GLN A 204 12.34 0.76 -17.10
C GLN A 204 13.54 1.70 -17.29
N THR A 205 13.33 3.00 -17.06
CA THR A 205 14.32 4.07 -17.22
C THR A 205 14.48 4.85 -15.90
N GLY A 206 15.61 5.55 -15.76
CA GLY A 206 15.97 6.25 -14.52
C GLY A 206 16.85 5.41 -13.58
N PRO A 207 17.31 6.03 -12.46
CA PRO A 207 18.22 5.39 -11.51
C PRO A 207 17.56 4.26 -10.72
N TYR A 208 16.28 4.40 -10.39
CA TYR A 208 15.52 3.44 -9.59
C TYR A 208 14.45 2.78 -10.45
N LYS A 209 14.83 1.73 -11.16
CA LYS A 209 13.92 0.96 -12.01
C LYS A 209 13.00 0.11 -11.15
N THR A 210 11.72 0.07 -11.51
CA THR A 210 10.67 -0.61 -10.74
C THR A 210 9.77 -1.45 -11.65
N ASN A 211 9.23 -2.55 -11.14
CA ASN A 211 8.20 -3.31 -11.82
C ASN A 211 7.32 -4.04 -10.80
N ARG A 212 6.18 -3.43 -10.49
CA ARG A 212 5.14 -4.03 -9.64
C ARG A 212 5.66 -4.59 -8.32
N GLU A 213 6.74 -4.03 -7.78
CA GLU A 213 7.19 -4.33 -6.41
C GLU A 213 6.40 -3.49 -5.42
N LYS A 214 6.42 -3.88 -4.15
CA LYS A 214 5.76 -3.11 -3.09
C LYS A 214 6.45 -1.75 -2.91
N ARG A 215 5.68 -0.68 -2.79
CA ARG A 215 6.23 0.70 -2.76
C ARG A 215 7.18 0.98 -1.60
N TRP A 216 7.01 0.32 -0.45
CA TRP A 216 7.91 0.44 0.69
C TRP A 216 9.17 -0.44 0.55
N GLU A 217 9.31 -1.21 -0.53
CA GLU A 217 10.48 -2.06 -0.79
C GLU A 217 11.35 -1.56 -1.94
N THR A 218 10.84 -0.63 -2.75
CA THR A 218 11.68 0.08 -3.72
C THR A 218 12.66 1.02 -3.00
N HIS A 219 13.64 1.55 -3.73
CA HIS A 219 14.63 2.46 -3.16
C HIS A 219 13.95 3.71 -2.56
N PRO A 220 14.32 4.19 -1.35
CA PRO A 220 13.64 5.31 -0.67
C PRO A 220 13.64 6.62 -1.48
N HIS A 221 14.65 6.84 -2.33
CA HIS A 221 14.71 7.99 -3.25
C HIS A 221 13.97 7.79 -4.58
N SER A 222 13.28 6.67 -4.77
CA SER A 222 12.42 6.48 -5.94
C SER A 222 11.18 7.36 -5.83
N VAL A 223 10.78 8.00 -6.92
CA VAL A 223 9.48 8.71 -7.01
C VAL A 223 8.28 7.77 -6.85
N GLN A 224 8.51 6.46 -6.90
CA GLN A 224 7.50 5.42 -6.67
C GLN A 224 7.43 4.97 -5.21
N PHE A 225 8.39 5.37 -4.37
CA PHE A 225 8.43 5.00 -2.96
C PHE A 225 7.25 5.61 -2.21
N ALA A 226 6.66 4.82 -1.31
CA ALA A 226 5.66 5.25 -0.36
C ALA A 226 5.70 4.30 0.84
N THR A 227 5.44 4.83 2.03
CA THR A 227 5.30 4.02 3.25
C THR A 227 4.00 3.19 3.19
N ARG A 228 3.86 2.18 4.05
CA ARG A 228 2.62 1.39 4.12
C ARG A 228 1.44 2.22 4.59
N ARG A 229 1.65 3.10 5.58
CA ARG A 229 0.66 4.07 6.03
C ARG A 229 0.14 4.91 4.87
N THR A 230 1.04 5.50 4.09
CA THR A 230 0.67 6.31 2.91
C THR A 230 -0.11 5.48 1.89
N ALA A 231 0.26 4.22 1.67
CA ALA A 231 -0.51 3.34 0.80
C ALA A 231 -1.92 3.07 1.37
N MET A 232 -2.07 2.79 2.67
CA MET A 232 -3.39 2.58 3.27
C MET A 232 -4.26 3.86 3.29
N GLU A 233 -3.66 5.04 3.45
CA GLU A 233 -4.33 6.34 3.30
C GLU A 233 -4.89 6.51 1.87
N ILE A 234 -4.09 6.17 0.86
CA ILE A 234 -4.50 6.21 -0.53
C ILE A 234 -5.64 5.21 -0.80
N GLU A 235 -5.57 3.99 -0.27
CA GLU A 235 -6.68 3.04 -0.37
C GLU A 235 -7.94 3.63 0.22
N TYR A 236 -7.86 4.17 1.44
CA TYR A 236 -9.00 4.79 2.11
C TYR A 236 -9.64 5.88 1.24
N VAL A 237 -8.84 6.77 0.67
CA VAL A 237 -9.32 7.84 -0.23
C VAL A 237 -10.01 7.23 -1.45
N LEU A 238 -9.40 6.26 -2.12
CA LEU A 238 -9.96 5.67 -3.33
C LEU A 238 -11.26 4.90 -3.04
N VAL A 239 -11.35 4.16 -1.94
CA VAL A 239 -12.58 3.43 -1.58
C VAL A 239 -13.67 4.41 -1.11
N THR A 240 -13.32 5.44 -0.34
CA THR A 240 -14.25 6.51 0.05
C THR A 240 -14.83 7.22 -1.17
N GLN A 241 -14.01 7.50 -2.18
CA GLN A 241 -14.48 8.06 -3.46
C GLN A 241 -15.48 7.12 -4.14
N LEU A 242 -15.28 5.79 -4.12
CA LEU A 242 -16.27 4.84 -4.67
C LEU A 242 -17.60 4.87 -3.92
N CYS A 243 -17.57 4.97 -2.59
CA CYS A 243 -18.78 5.13 -1.77
C CYS A 243 -19.49 6.48 -2.04
N ALA A 244 -18.80 7.43 -2.66
CA ALA A 244 -19.32 8.72 -3.07
C ALA A 244 -19.79 8.76 -4.54
N PHE A 245 -19.65 7.68 -5.30
CA PHE A 245 -20.13 7.65 -6.69
C PHE A 245 -21.67 7.71 -6.72
N GLU A 246 -22.19 8.29 -7.80
CA GLU A 246 -23.61 8.34 -8.06
C GLU A 246 -24.18 6.92 -8.21
N GLY A 247 -25.27 6.63 -7.49
CA GLY A 247 -25.89 5.30 -7.47
C GLY A 247 -25.23 4.30 -6.51
N PHE A 248 -24.25 4.71 -5.68
CA PHE A 248 -23.78 3.85 -4.59
C PHE A 248 -24.90 3.59 -3.57
N PRO A 249 -25.12 2.34 -3.09
CA PRO A 249 -26.22 1.99 -2.20
C PRO A 249 -26.31 2.86 -0.94
N PRO A 250 -27.39 3.65 -0.75
CA PRO A 250 -27.50 4.60 0.36
C PRO A 250 -27.40 3.94 1.74
N ALA A 251 -28.06 2.80 1.96
CA ALA A 251 -28.07 2.12 3.24
C ALA A 251 -26.66 1.66 3.71
N ALA A 252 -25.82 1.21 2.77
CA ALA A 252 -24.44 0.84 3.08
C ALA A 252 -23.61 2.07 3.48
N ARG A 253 -23.75 3.17 2.73
CA ARG A 253 -23.09 4.45 3.06
C ARG A 253 -23.54 4.99 4.41
N GLU A 254 -24.84 5.01 4.69
CA GLU A 254 -25.39 5.48 5.96
C GLU A 254 -24.89 4.65 7.15
N THR A 255 -24.78 3.32 6.97
CA THR A 255 -24.22 2.42 8.00
C THR A 255 -22.76 2.76 8.28
N LEU A 256 -21.93 2.85 7.23
CA LEU A 256 -20.51 3.20 7.35
C LEU A 256 -20.29 4.60 7.96
N GLN A 257 -21.15 5.57 7.67
CA GLN A 257 -21.08 6.92 8.25
C GLN A 257 -21.48 6.91 9.74
N ARG A 258 -22.53 6.17 10.09
CA ARG A 258 -22.97 6.00 11.48
C ARG A 258 -21.90 5.34 12.35
N GLU A 259 -21.14 4.41 11.78
CA GLU A 259 -20.02 3.73 12.45
C GLU A 259 -18.73 4.55 12.48
N GLY A 260 -18.73 5.77 11.90
CA GLY A 260 -17.54 6.63 11.84
C GLY A 260 -16.47 6.15 10.87
N ILE A 261 -16.75 5.11 10.08
CA ILE A 261 -15.82 4.58 9.08
C ILE A 261 -15.72 5.54 7.90
N LEU A 262 -16.84 6.05 7.38
CA LEU A 262 -16.88 7.09 6.34
C LEU A 262 -17.13 8.51 6.92
N PRO A 263 -16.73 9.58 6.22
CA PRO A 263 -17.04 10.95 6.63
C PRO A 263 -18.55 11.21 6.65
N ALA A 264 -19.03 11.98 7.63
CA ALA A 264 -20.46 12.30 7.77
C ALA A 264 -21.02 13.09 6.58
N ASP A 265 -20.25 14.04 6.04
CA ASP A 265 -20.56 14.69 4.76
C ASP A 265 -19.74 14.05 3.64
N LEU A 266 -20.42 13.30 2.76
CA LEU A 266 -19.82 12.66 1.60
C LEU A 266 -20.56 13.07 0.33
N LYS A 267 -20.05 14.12 -0.32
CA LYS A 267 -20.61 14.66 -1.56
C LYS A 267 -20.38 13.72 -2.73
N THR A 268 -21.28 13.76 -3.71
CA THR A 268 -21.13 12.99 -4.95
C THR A 268 -19.78 13.28 -5.60
N PHE A 269 -18.98 12.24 -5.77
CA PHE A 269 -17.66 12.36 -6.35
C PHE A 269 -17.76 12.65 -7.85
N ARG A 270 -16.90 13.56 -8.30
CA ARG A 270 -16.81 14.00 -9.70
C ARG A 270 -15.41 13.77 -10.21
N CYS A 271 -15.28 13.43 -11.48
CA CYS A 271 -13.99 13.33 -12.14
C CYS A 271 -13.24 14.67 -11.97
N PRO A 272 -12.00 14.69 -11.46
CA PRO A 272 -11.28 15.93 -11.17
C PRO A 272 -11.01 16.77 -12.43
N VAL A 273 -10.99 16.13 -13.60
CA VAL A 273 -10.74 16.75 -14.90
C VAL A 273 -12.03 17.20 -15.58
N THR A 274 -12.99 16.29 -15.80
CA THR A 274 -14.23 16.61 -16.54
C THR A 274 -15.32 17.23 -15.67
N GLN A 275 -15.21 17.13 -14.34
CA GLN A 275 -16.22 17.54 -13.36
C GLN A 275 -17.56 16.80 -13.48
N GLU A 276 -17.64 15.75 -14.29
CA GLU A 276 -18.82 14.90 -14.39
C GLU A 276 -18.94 13.97 -13.16
N PRO A 277 -20.16 13.71 -12.67
CA PRO A 277 -20.39 12.71 -11.63
C PRO A 277 -19.91 11.33 -12.08
N MET A 278 -19.22 10.62 -11.21
CA MET A 278 -18.81 9.24 -11.48
C MET A 278 -19.93 8.28 -11.06
N SER A 279 -20.30 7.36 -11.95
CA SER A 279 -21.43 6.44 -11.72
C SER A 279 -20.96 5.07 -11.21
N PHE A 280 -21.48 4.66 -10.05
CA PHE A 280 -21.21 3.35 -9.46
C PHE A 280 -21.77 2.20 -10.31
N PRO A 281 -23.05 2.22 -10.77
CA PRO A 281 -23.57 1.17 -11.65
C PRO A 281 -22.77 0.98 -12.94
N VAL A 282 -22.35 2.08 -13.58
CA VAL A 282 -21.54 2.02 -14.80
C VAL A 282 -20.16 1.44 -14.51
N PHE A 283 -19.54 1.82 -13.38
CA PHE A 283 -18.24 1.26 -13.03
C PHE A 283 -18.33 -0.23 -12.69
N ARG A 284 -19.34 -0.61 -11.90
CA ARG A 284 -19.62 -2.00 -11.55
C ARG A 284 -19.74 -2.87 -12.79
N ASP A 285 -20.57 -2.46 -13.75
CA ASP A 285 -20.74 -3.19 -15.00
C ASP A 285 -19.45 -3.26 -15.81
N ALA A 286 -18.74 -2.14 -15.97
CA ALA A 286 -17.47 -2.10 -16.71
C ALA A 286 -16.36 -2.95 -16.08
N LEU A 287 -16.38 -3.16 -14.76
CA LEU A 287 -15.40 -3.98 -14.04
C LEU A 287 -15.73 -5.47 -14.13
N LEU A 288 -17.00 -5.85 -13.92
CA LEU A 288 -17.43 -7.26 -13.88
C LEU A 288 -17.71 -7.83 -15.28
N ASN A 289 -18.10 -6.98 -16.24
CA ASN A 289 -18.40 -7.35 -17.62
C ASN A 289 -17.51 -6.59 -18.62
N PRO A 290 -16.18 -6.81 -18.61
CA PRO A 290 -15.27 -6.01 -19.41
C PRO A 290 -15.47 -6.23 -20.91
N GLN A 291 -15.85 -5.16 -21.64
CA GLN A 291 -15.89 -5.17 -23.10
C GLN A 291 -14.60 -4.56 -23.67
N HIS A 292 -13.90 -5.30 -24.53
CA HIS A 292 -12.75 -4.83 -25.34
C HIS A 292 -11.49 -4.34 -24.58
N GLY A 293 -11.27 -4.77 -23.34
CA GLY A 293 -9.98 -4.53 -22.64
C GLY A 293 -9.67 -3.06 -22.31
N LYS A 294 -10.65 -2.16 -22.46
CA LYS A 294 -10.56 -0.76 -22.01
C LYS A 294 -11.38 -0.60 -20.75
N SER A 295 -10.85 0.14 -19.79
CA SER A 295 -11.58 0.49 -18.57
C SER A 295 -11.96 1.96 -18.61
N SER A 296 -13.26 2.23 -18.47
CA SER A 296 -13.82 3.59 -18.40
C SER A 296 -13.42 4.36 -17.13
N PHE A 297 -12.78 3.67 -16.18
CA PHE A 297 -12.38 4.18 -14.88
C PHE A 297 -10.89 3.91 -14.63
N GLN A 298 -10.14 4.98 -14.40
CA GLN A 298 -8.72 4.92 -14.15
C GLN A 298 -8.41 5.45 -12.74
N VAL A 299 -7.36 4.92 -12.13
CA VAL A 299 -6.71 5.56 -10.98
C VAL A 299 -5.45 6.22 -11.51
N GLY A 300 -5.37 7.54 -11.34
CA GLY A 300 -4.25 8.33 -11.82
C GLY A 300 -3.84 9.40 -10.82
N HIS A 301 -2.63 9.94 -11.01
CA HIS A 301 -2.11 11.02 -10.20
C HIS A 301 -2.59 12.37 -10.72
N LEU A 302 -3.00 13.28 -9.83
CA LEU A 302 -3.45 14.62 -10.19
C LEU A 302 -2.29 15.50 -10.67
N ASN A 303 -1.11 15.26 -10.12
CA ASN A 303 0.17 15.82 -10.51
C ASN A 303 1.14 14.67 -10.83
N PRO A 304 1.75 14.65 -12.03
CA PRO A 304 2.65 13.57 -12.44
C PRO A 304 3.81 13.32 -11.45
N LEU A 305 4.06 12.05 -11.12
CA LEU A 305 5.14 11.64 -10.21
C LEU A 305 6.55 12.09 -10.63
N LYS A 306 6.79 12.31 -11.92
CA LYS A 306 8.10 12.68 -12.47
C LYS A 306 8.33 14.19 -12.52
N LEU A 307 7.30 14.99 -12.29
CA LEU A 307 7.45 16.42 -12.11
C LEU A 307 7.85 16.61 -10.65
N ASP A 308 9.11 16.35 -10.34
CA ASP A 308 9.65 16.60 -9.00
C ASP A 308 9.79 18.13 -8.86
N GLU A 309 8.83 18.78 -8.21
CA GLU A 309 8.97 20.15 -7.73
C GLU A 309 9.50 20.09 -6.28
N PRO A 310 10.79 20.38 -6.04
CA PRO A 310 11.34 20.35 -4.69
C PRO A 310 10.60 21.33 -3.77
N GLY A 311 10.12 20.84 -2.62
CA GLY A 311 9.42 21.65 -1.62
C GLY A 311 7.90 21.75 -1.81
N ASN A 312 7.29 20.96 -2.69
CA ASN A 312 5.84 20.88 -2.82
C ASN A 312 5.32 19.50 -2.37
N ASP A 313 4.72 19.46 -1.17
CA ASP A 313 4.23 18.26 -0.50
C ASP A 313 3.03 17.58 -1.21
N VAL A 314 2.50 18.20 -2.28
CA VAL A 314 1.42 17.67 -3.11
C VAL A 314 1.94 16.78 -4.25
N PHE A 315 3.25 16.66 -4.41
CA PHE A 315 3.88 15.77 -5.40
C PHE A 315 4.32 14.44 -4.77
N GLY A 316 4.26 13.38 -5.58
CA GLY A 316 4.58 12.02 -5.14
C GLY A 316 3.35 11.12 -5.05
N HIS A 317 3.53 9.91 -4.51
CA HIS A 317 2.45 8.96 -4.34
C HIS A 317 1.80 9.15 -2.97
N THR A 318 0.89 10.12 -2.88
CA THR A 318 0.20 10.54 -1.65
C THR A 318 -1.32 10.50 -1.85
N ALA A 319 -2.05 10.53 -0.74
CA ALA A 319 -3.52 10.54 -0.71
C ALA A 319 -4.13 11.75 -1.43
N ASP A 320 -3.49 12.93 -1.35
CA ASP A 320 -3.94 14.15 -2.00
C ASP A 320 -3.66 14.20 -3.51
N ASN A 321 -2.73 13.38 -3.98
CA ASN A 321 -2.28 13.40 -5.35
C ASN A 321 -2.83 12.25 -6.19
N ILE A 322 -3.79 11.47 -5.69
CA ILE A 322 -4.35 10.31 -6.39
C ILE A 322 -5.87 10.32 -6.36
N SER A 323 -6.47 9.88 -7.46
CA SER A 323 -7.92 9.96 -7.63
C SER A 323 -8.43 8.96 -8.66
N TRP A 324 -9.71 8.62 -8.56
CA TRP A 324 -10.46 8.11 -9.69
C TRP A 324 -10.61 9.19 -10.76
N ILE A 325 -10.45 8.78 -12.03
CA ILE A 325 -10.54 9.63 -13.21
C ILE A 325 -11.34 8.88 -14.27
N SER A 326 -12.28 9.57 -14.93
CA SER A 326 -13.00 9.02 -16.07
C SER A 326 -12.07 8.78 -17.25
N GLU A 327 -12.49 7.96 -18.22
CA GLU A 327 -11.69 7.72 -19.42
C GLU A 327 -11.32 9.01 -20.16
N ASP A 328 -12.30 9.89 -20.38
CA ASP A 328 -12.07 11.17 -21.04
C ASP A 328 -11.24 12.10 -20.18
N GLY A 329 -11.45 12.12 -18.86
CA GLY A 329 -10.58 12.85 -17.94
C GLY A 329 -9.12 12.42 -18.05
N ASN A 330 -8.87 11.12 -18.12
CA ASN A 330 -7.52 10.58 -18.23
C ASN A 330 -6.89 10.91 -19.60
N ARG A 331 -7.66 10.84 -20.70
CA ARG A 331 -7.20 11.24 -22.04
C ARG A 331 -6.87 12.74 -22.11
N ILE A 332 -7.72 13.59 -21.53
CA ILE A 332 -7.54 15.04 -21.48
C ILE A 332 -6.31 15.40 -20.64
N GLN A 333 -6.13 14.76 -19.48
CA GLN A 333 -5.02 15.08 -18.59
C GLN A 333 -3.66 14.70 -19.20
N GLY A 334 -3.54 13.50 -19.76
CA GLY A 334 -2.28 13.02 -20.32
C GLY A 334 -1.14 13.10 -19.32
N SER A 335 -0.08 13.86 -19.64
CA SER A 335 1.08 14.07 -18.77
C SER A 335 1.10 15.41 -18.05
N LEU A 336 -0.02 16.16 -18.06
CA LEU A 336 -0.10 17.47 -17.45
C LEU A 336 -0.53 17.38 -15.98
N SER A 337 -0.13 18.37 -15.18
CA SER A 337 -0.70 18.58 -13.85
C SER A 337 -2.16 19.01 -13.97
N LEU A 338 -2.96 18.76 -12.93
CA LEU A 338 -4.38 19.16 -12.92
C LEU A 338 -4.54 20.69 -13.07
N THR A 339 -3.63 21.47 -12.50
CA THR A 339 -3.61 22.93 -12.65
C THR A 339 -3.37 23.33 -14.11
N THR A 340 -2.39 22.72 -14.77
CA THR A 340 -2.09 22.99 -16.18
C THR A 340 -3.24 22.58 -17.08
N VAL A 341 -3.91 21.44 -16.82
CA VAL A 341 -5.10 21.01 -17.56
C VAL A 341 -6.22 22.03 -17.43
N ARG A 342 -6.52 22.50 -16.21
CA ARG A 342 -7.57 23.51 -15.98
C ARG A 342 -7.29 24.81 -16.72
N GLN A 343 -6.04 25.27 -16.72
CA GLN A 343 -5.63 26.46 -17.48
C GLN A 343 -5.80 26.26 -18.99
N LEU A 344 -5.40 25.08 -19.49
CA LEU A 344 -5.53 24.74 -20.90
C LEU A 344 -7.01 24.70 -21.33
N LEU A 345 -7.87 24.05 -20.55
CA LEU A 345 -9.31 23.98 -20.83
C LEU A 345 -9.96 25.36 -20.86
N ARG A 346 -9.62 26.25 -19.91
CA ARG A 346 -10.09 27.65 -19.91
C ARG A 346 -9.64 28.43 -21.14
N LYS A 347 -8.37 28.26 -21.53
CA LYS A 347 -7.81 28.89 -22.73
C LYS A 347 -8.52 28.39 -24.00
N ILE A 348 -8.74 27.09 -24.11
CA ILE A 348 -9.47 26.50 -25.25
C ILE A 348 -10.88 27.06 -25.31
N ALA A 349 -11.62 27.07 -24.19
CA ALA A 349 -12.98 27.61 -24.15
C ALA A 349 -13.03 29.08 -24.61
N ALA A 350 -12.15 29.94 -24.08
CA ALA A 350 -12.05 31.35 -24.47
C ALA A 350 -11.79 31.53 -25.97
N ASN A 351 -10.91 30.70 -26.57
CA ASN A 351 -10.64 30.76 -28.01
C ASN A 351 -11.88 30.40 -28.85
N TYR A 352 -12.69 29.43 -28.42
CA TYR A 352 -13.91 29.05 -29.14
C TYR A 352 -14.98 30.15 -29.06
N GLU A 353 -15.11 30.81 -27.91
CA GLU A 353 -15.99 31.97 -27.72
C GLU A 353 -15.54 33.16 -28.58
N GLU A 354 -14.24 33.48 -28.60
CA GLU A 354 -13.66 34.56 -29.41
C GLU A 354 -13.86 34.35 -30.92
N LEU A 355 -13.80 33.09 -31.36
CA LEU A 355 -14.01 32.70 -32.76
C LEU A 355 -15.48 32.45 -33.12
N HIS A 356 -16.42 32.63 -32.18
CA HIS A 356 -17.86 32.36 -32.36
C HIS A 356 -18.16 30.93 -32.87
N LEU A 357 -17.43 29.95 -32.35
CA LEU A 357 -17.61 28.54 -32.68
C LEU A 357 -18.54 27.80 -31.70
N VAL A 358 -18.92 28.44 -30.58
CA VAL A 358 -19.90 27.99 -29.58
C VAL A 358 -20.76 29.14 -29.09
#